data_AF-A0A086ZFA6-F1
#
_entry.id   AF-A0A086ZFA6-F1
#
_cell.length_a   1.000
_cell.length_b   1.000
_cell.length_c   1.000
_cell.angle_alpha   90.00
_cell.angle_beta   90.00
_cell.angle_gamma   90.00
#
_symmetry.space_group_name_H-M   'P 1'
#
loop_
_entity.id
_entity.type
_entity.pdbx_description
1 polymer ?
#
loop_
_entity_poly.entity_id
_entity_poly.type
_entity_poly.pdbx_seq_one_letter_code
_entity_poly.pdbx_strand_id
1 'polypeptide(L)'
;MDTILASTSGLLARLWNWTLNLDGGLQIVLVLLACVASGACAIVGRRMQAPSPMDQGGAIAARTVLAVVCYILGIVCMLAMLFGLAAVFAPLIGLAH
;
A
#
# COMPACT_ATOMS: atom_id res chain seq x y z
N MET A 1 0.57 28.00 5.99
CA MET A 1 0.95 26.57 5.81
C MET A 1 -0.29 25.68 5.72
N ASP A 2 -1.47 26.28 5.55
CA ASP A 2 -2.78 25.66 5.73
C ASP A 2 -3.38 25.15 4.40
N THR A 3 -2.91 25.69 3.26
CA THR A 3 -3.42 25.34 1.93
C THR A 3 -3.07 23.91 1.52
N ILE A 4 -1.85 23.45 1.80
CA ILE A 4 -1.43 22.08 1.50
C ILE A 4 -2.15 21.09 2.41
N LEU A 5 -2.27 21.42 3.70
CA LEU A 5 -2.95 20.56 4.68
C LEU A 5 -4.44 20.43 4.36
N ALA A 6 -5.10 21.55 4.03
CA ALA A 6 -6.52 21.58 3.65
C ALA A 6 -6.79 20.85 2.32
N SER A 7 -5.89 20.99 1.34
CA SER A 7 -6.01 20.25 0.08
C SER A 7 -5.85 18.74 0.28
N THR A 8 -4.88 18.34 1.11
CA THR A 8 -4.59 16.93 1.40
C THR A 8 -5.71 16.30 2.23
N SER A 9 -6.24 17.00 3.24
CA SER A 9 -7.35 16.52 4.05
C SER A 9 -8.65 16.42 3.25
N GLY A 10 -8.90 17.36 2.33
CA GLY A 10 -10.03 17.31 1.41
C GLY A 10 -9.96 16.13 0.45
N LEU A 11 -8.77 15.82 -0.09
CA LEU A 11 -8.55 14.64 -0.91
C LEU A 11 -8.74 13.34 -0.10
N LEU A 12 -8.20 13.28 1.11
CA LEU A 12 -8.38 12.12 2.01
C LEU A 12 -9.84 11.87 2.35
N ALA A 13 -10.61 12.93 2.66
CA ALA A 13 -12.03 12.83 2.98
C ALA A 13 -12.85 12.33 1.77
N ARG A 14 -12.51 12.78 0.55
CA ARG A 14 -13.14 12.28 -0.68
C ARG A 14 -12.82 10.80 -0.92
N LEU A 15 -11.55 10.42 -0.77
CA LEU A 15 -11.13 9.02 -0.91
C LEU A 15 -11.78 8.11 0.15
N TRP A 16 -11.96 8.62 1.37
CA TRP A 16 -12.63 7.92 2.46
C TRP A 16 -14.11 7.68 2.17
N ASN A 17 -14.86 8.73 1.82
CA ASN A 17 -16.27 8.61 1.48
C ASN A 17 -16.51 7.74 0.25
N TRP A 18 -15.60 7.81 -0.74
CA TRP A 18 -15.64 6.90 -1.87
C TRP A 18 -15.43 5.45 -1.43
N THR A 19 -14.45 5.19 -0.55
CA THR A 19 -14.14 3.86 -0.02
C THR A 19 -15.29 3.26 0.79
N LEU A 20 -15.99 4.07 1.58
CA LEU A 20 -17.16 3.65 2.36
C LEU A 20 -18.39 3.31 1.50
N ASN A 21 -18.48 3.88 0.28
CA ASN A 21 -19.59 3.62 -0.64
C ASN A 21 -19.37 2.40 -1.56
N LEU A 22 -18.21 1.74 -1.49
CA LEU A 22 -18.02 0.48 -2.23
C LEU A 22 -18.81 -0.66 -1.56
N ASP A 23 -19.30 -1.59 -2.38
CA ASP A 23 -19.85 -2.85 -1.88
C ASP A 23 -18.85 -3.52 -0.92
N GLY A 24 -19.31 -3.83 0.30
CA GLY A 24 -18.44 -4.36 1.36
C GLY A 24 -17.70 -5.63 0.93
N GLY A 25 -18.31 -6.46 0.07
CA GLY A 25 -17.64 -7.62 -0.53
C GLY A 25 -16.44 -7.24 -1.42
N LEU A 26 -16.58 -6.20 -2.24
CA LEU A 26 -15.49 -5.70 -3.10
C LEU A 26 -14.39 -5.03 -2.27
N GLN A 27 -14.76 -4.32 -1.21
CA GLN A 27 -13.82 -3.69 -0.29
C GLN A 27 -12.91 -4.71 0.41
N ILE A 28 -13.49 -5.81 0.90
CA ILE A 28 -12.73 -6.90 1.52
C ILE A 28 -11.76 -7.54 0.52
N VAL A 29 -12.21 -7.78 -0.71
CA VAL A 29 -11.37 -8.34 -1.78
C VAL A 29 -10.19 -7.41 -2.09
N LEU A 30 -10.42 -6.10 -2.19
CA LEU A 30 -9.35 -5.12 -2.42
C LEU A 30 -8.33 -5.08 -1.28
N VAL A 31 -8.79 -5.16 -0.03
CA VAL A 31 -7.91 -5.22 1.16
C VAL A 31 -7.05 -6.48 1.15
N LEU A 32 -7.65 -7.64 0.85
CA LEU A 32 -6.91 -8.91 0.73
C LEU A 32 -5.88 -8.86 -0.39
N LEU A 33 -6.23 -8.28 -1.54
CA LEU A 33 -5.34 -8.16 -2.68
C LEU A 33 -4.15 -7.24 -2.36
N ALA A 34 -4.40 -6.13 -1.66
CA ALA A 34 -3.35 -5.25 -1.14
C ALA A 34 -2.44 -5.95 -0.12
N CYS A 35 -3.01 -6.78 0.76
CA CYS A 35 -2.26 -7.57 1.72
C CYS A 35 -1.32 -8.57 1.02
N VAL A 36 -1.85 -9.33 0.04
CA VAL A 36 -1.05 -10.30 -0.74
C VAL A 36 0.04 -9.59 -1.54
N ALA A 37 -0.27 -8.46 -2.17
CA ALA A 37 0.70 -7.66 -2.91
C ALA A 37 1.82 -7.11 -2.00
N SER A 38 1.48 -6.62 -0.81
CA SER A 38 2.46 -6.17 0.18
C SER A 38 3.37 -7.32 0.66
N GLY A 39 2.78 -8.49 0.93
CA GLY A 39 3.53 -9.70 1.29
C GLY A 39 4.47 -10.15 0.17
N ALA A 40 4.00 -10.15 -1.08
CA ALA A 40 4.82 -10.47 -2.25
C ALA A 40 6.00 -9.50 -2.39
N CYS A 41 5.77 -8.19 -2.23
CA CYS A 41 6.83 -7.17 -2.27
C CYS A 41 7.88 -7.40 -1.17
N ALA A 42 7.47 -7.76 0.04
CA ALA A 42 8.38 -8.05 1.13
C ALA A 42 9.24 -9.31 0.86
N ILE A 43 8.63 -10.36 0.29
CA ILE A 43 9.35 -11.58 -0.09
C ILE A 43 10.36 -11.26 -1.19
N VAL A 44 9.93 -10.55 -2.25
CA VAL A 44 10.79 -10.15 -3.36
C VAL A 44 11.97 -9.29 -2.87
N GLY A 45 11.71 -8.32 -1.99
CA GLY A 45 12.77 -7.50 -1.38
C GLY A 45 13.79 -8.33 -0.61
N ARG A 46 13.35 -9.31 0.20
CA ARG A 46 14.27 -10.23 0.91
C ARG A 46 15.07 -11.12 -0.03
N ARG A 47 14.46 -11.56 -1.14
CA ARG A 47 15.15 -12.40 -2.15
C ARG A 47 16.22 -11.62 -2.91
N MET A 48 16.03 -10.32 -3.13
CA MET A 48 17.01 -9.46 -3.80
C MET A 48 18.22 -9.10 -2.92
N GLN A 49 18.09 -9.18 -1.59
CA GLN A 49 19.19 -8.96 -0.64
C GLN A 49 20.10 -10.18 -0.47
N ALA A 50 19.78 -11.32 -1.08
CA ALA A 50 20.62 -12.50 -1.02
C ALA A 50 21.94 -12.22 -1.79
N PRO A 51 23.12 -12.36 -1.15
CA PRO A 51 24.38 -12.11 -1.82
C PRO A 51 24.57 -13.15 -2.92
N SER A 52 24.60 -12.71 -4.18
CA SER A 52 24.90 -13.61 -5.29
C SER A 52 26.40 -13.52 -5.60
N PRO A 53 27.13 -14.65 -5.64
CA PRO A 53 28.58 -14.65 -5.84
C PRO A 53 29.03 -14.21 -7.26
N MET A 54 28.11 -13.72 -8.08
CA MET A 54 28.28 -13.47 -9.52
C MET A 54 27.88 -12.04 -9.93
N ASP A 55 27.87 -11.11 -8.98
CA ASP A 55 27.46 -9.72 -9.19
C ASP A 55 28.60 -8.89 -9.82
N GLN A 56 28.64 -8.82 -11.15
CA GLN A 56 29.33 -7.74 -11.88
C GLN A 56 28.56 -6.43 -11.67
N GLY A 57 29.27 -5.31 -11.46
CA GLY A 57 28.72 -4.05 -10.89
C GLY A 57 27.43 -3.48 -11.52
N GLY A 58 27.11 -3.79 -12.78
CA GLY A 58 25.84 -3.42 -13.40
C GLY A 58 24.60 -4.14 -12.85
N ALA A 59 24.75 -5.40 -12.40
CA ALA A 59 23.65 -6.19 -11.83
C ALA A 59 23.26 -5.71 -10.42
N ILE A 60 24.22 -5.16 -9.67
CA ILE A 60 24.03 -4.63 -8.31
C ILE A 60 23.15 -3.37 -8.35
N ALA A 61 23.44 -2.45 -9.28
CA ALA A 61 22.66 -1.21 -9.45
C ALA A 61 21.20 -1.51 -9.85
N ALA A 62 20.99 -2.43 -10.81
CA ALA A 62 19.65 -2.82 -11.26
C ALA A 62 18.83 -3.49 -10.13
N ARG A 63 19.44 -4.38 -9.35
CA ARG A 63 18.79 -5.01 -8.18
C ARG A 63 18.43 -3.99 -7.10
N THR A 64 19.29 -3.00 -6.88
CA THR A 64 19.04 -1.95 -5.87
C THR A 64 17.85 -1.09 -6.27
N VAL A 65 17.77 -0.63 -7.53
CA VAL A 65 16.62 0.12 -8.04
C VAL A 65 15.34 -0.70 -7.93
N LEU A 66 15.38 -1.98 -8.33
CA LEU A 66 14.20 -2.85 -8.27
C LEU A 66 13.75 -3.11 -6.82
N ALA A 67 14.69 -3.30 -5.88
CA ALA A 67 14.39 -3.45 -4.46
C ALA A 67 13.74 -2.17 -3.89
N VAL A 68 14.22 -0.99 -4.26
CA VAL A 68 13.61 0.30 -3.87
C VAL A 68 12.19 0.43 -4.42
N VAL A 69 11.97 0.09 -5.69
CA VAL A 69 10.62 0.13 -6.29
C VAL A 69 9.68 -0.85 -5.58
N CYS A 70 10.10 -2.10 -5.35
CA CYS A 70 9.32 -3.07 -4.60
C CYS A 70 9.02 -2.61 -3.17
N TYR A 71 9.97 -1.94 -2.52
CA TYR A 71 9.77 -1.39 -1.19
C TYR A 71 8.72 -0.28 -1.17
N ILE A 72 8.81 0.70 -2.09
CA ILE A 72 7.83 1.78 -2.22
C ILE A 72 6.45 1.20 -2.52
N LEU A 73 6.36 0.26 -3.47
CA LEU A 73 5.10 -0.39 -3.83
C LEU A 73 4.52 -1.18 -2.65
N GLY A 74 5.37 -1.89 -1.89
CA GLY A 74 4.99 -2.58 -0.66
C GLY A 74 4.40 -1.64 0.40
N ILE A 75 5.00 -0.46 0.60
CA ILE A 75 4.48 0.59 1.51
C ILE A 75 3.13 1.10 1.04
N VAL A 76 2.99 1.44 -0.25
CA VAL A 76 1.73 1.95 -0.80
C VAL A 76 0.62 0.92 -0.63
N CYS A 77 0.88 -0.35 -0.93
CA CYS A 77 -0.07 -1.44 -0.69
C CYS A 77 -0.40 -1.60 0.80
N MET A 78 0.57 -1.43 1.70
CA MET A 78 0.33 -1.52 3.14
C MET A 78 -0.56 -0.38 3.65
N LEU A 79 -0.33 0.85 3.18
CA LEU A 79 -1.18 1.99 3.49
C LEU A 79 -2.61 1.80 2.95
N ALA A 80 -2.75 1.28 1.73
CA ALA A 80 -4.04 0.93 1.16
C ALA A 80 -4.76 -0.16 1.97
N MET A 81 -4.03 -1.18 2.44
CA MET A 81 -4.57 -2.22 3.32
C MET A 81 -5.06 -1.64 4.66
N LEU A 82 -4.28 -0.77 5.30
CA LEU A 82 -4.66 -0.08 6.54
C LEU A 82 -5.92 0.76 6.35
N PHE A 83 -5.98 1.52 5.25
CA PHE A 83 -7.13 2.37 4.93
C PHE A 83 -8.39 1.55 4.64
N GLY A 84 -8.25 0.48 3.86
CA GLY A 84 -9.36 -0.41 3.55
C GLY A 84 -9.84 -1.20 4.78
N LEU A 85 -8.95 -1.66 5.66
CA LEU A 85 -9.32 -2.23 6.96
C LEU A 85 -10.12 -1.23 7.78
N ALA A 86 -9.62 0.00 7.93
CA ALA A 86 -10.32 1.05 8.67
C ALA A 86 -11.72 1.30 8.09
N ALA A 87 -11.85 1.30 6.77
CA ALA A 87 -13.14 1.52 6.12
C ALA A 87 -14.07 0.29 6.21
N VAL A 88 -13.56 -0.96 6.28
CA VAL A 88 -14.39 -2.16 6.53
C VAL A 88 -14.93 -2.15 7.97
N PHE A 89 -14.15 -1.66 8.93
CA PHE A 89 -14.56 -1.56 10.32
C PHE A 89 -15.35 -0.27 10.64
N ALA A 90 -15.32 0.75 9.79
CA ALA A 90 -16.01 2.02 9.99
C ALA A 90 -17.53 1.89 10.28
N PRO A 91 -18.28 0.99 9.62
CA PRO A 91 -19.68 0.72 9.96
C PRO A 91 -19.86 0.14 11.37
N LEU A 92 -18.91 -0.65 11.87
CA LEU A 92 -18.99 -1.30 13.19
C LEU A 92 -18.76 -0.34 14.36
N ILE A 93 -18.02 0.75 14.12
CA ILE A 93 -17.71 1.79 15.11
C ILE A 93 -18.65 3.00 15.02
N GLY A 94 -19.70 2.92 14.20
CA GLY A 94 -20.69 4.01 14.05
C GLY A 94 -20.15 5.25 13.32
N LEU A 95 -19.03 5.13 12.61
CA LEU A 95 -18.44 6.20 11.79
C LEU A 95 -18.94 6.21 10.34
N ALA A 96 -19.69 5.18 9.93
CA ALA A 96 -20.44 5.19 8.67
C ALA A 96 -21.83 5.81 8.93
N HIS A 97 -21.91 7.14 8.84
CA HIS A 97 -23.18 7.87 8.80
C HIS A 97 -23.13 8.91 7.69
#